data_AF-A0A0L0F4U1-F1
#
_entry.id   AF-A0A0L0F4U1-F1
#
_cell.length_a   1.000
_cell.length_b   1.000
_cell.length_c   1.000
_cell.angle_alpha   90.00
_cell.angle_beta   90.00
_cell.angle_gamma   90.00
#
_symmetry.space_group_name_H-M   'P 1'
#
loop_
_entity.id
_entity.type
_entity.pdbx_description
1 polymer ?
#
loop_
_entity_poly.entity_id
_entity_poly.type
_entity_poly.pdbx_seq_one_letter_code
_entity_poly.pdbx_strand_id
1 'polypeptide(L)'
;MHSTHLLLITRTQIPFTPTEDPVELAKFLFNGGESCATDVADIIGADSDFARAVGKAYVDLYEITGLSLLESLRVFLKKFLLSGETQAKDRVLQLFSDNYHKKNP
;
A
#
# COMPACT_ATOMS: atom_id res chain seq x y z
N MET A 1 -28.39 35.08 -1.88
CA MET A 1 -28.91 33.71 -2.16
C MET A 1 -27.86 32.87 -2.89
N HIS A 2 -26.67 32.71 -2.32
CA HIS A 2 -25.68 31.75 -2.83
C HIS A 2 -25.13 30.99 -1.63
N SER A 3 -25.65 29.78 -1.42
CA SER A 3 -25.06 28.81 -0.50
C SER A 3 -24.85 27.52 -1.28
N THR A 4 -23.93 27.61 -2.23
CA THR A 4 -23.27 26.46 -2.83
C THR A 4 -22.40 25.86 -1.74
N HIS A 5 -22.74 24.67 -1.24
CA HIS A 5 -21.78 23.58 -1.07
C HIS A 5 -22.52 22.32 -0.60
N LEU A 6 -22.93 21.55 -1.61
CA LEU A 6 -23.04 20.11 -1.54
C LEU A 6 -21.73 19.51 -1.00
N LEU A 7 -21.83 18.68 0.05
CA LEU A 7 -21.31 17.30 0.12
C LEU A 7 -21.19 16.86 1.59
N LEU A 8 -22.34 16.50 2.16
CA LEU A 8 -22.41 15.50 3.22
C LEU A 8 -22.05 14.14 2.61
N ILE A 9 -20.76 13.81 2.61
CA ILE A 9 -20.33 12.41 2.57
C ILE A 9 -19.46 12.19 3.80
N THR A 10 -20.09 11.63 4.83
CA THR A 10 -19.45 11.06 6.00
C THR A 10 -18.57 9.87 5.57
N ARG A 11 -17.31 10.11 5.22
CA ARG A 11 -16.26 9.09 5.31
C ARG A 11 -15.46 9.38 6.56
N THR A 12 -15.55 8.43 7.49
CA THR A 12 -14.76 8.24 8.70
C THR A 12 -13.42 8.97 8.62
N GLN A 13 -13.30 10.05 9.40
CA GLN A 13 -12.03 10.74 9.62
C GLN A 13 -11.11 9.76 10.35
N ILE A 14 -10.24 9.08 9.59
CA ILE A 14 -9.03 8.50 10.15
C ILE A 14 -8.22 9.70 10.65
N PRO A 15 -7.70 9.71 11.89
CA PRO A 15 -6.72 10.70 12.31
C PRO A 15 -5.38 10.37 11.63
N PHE A 16 -5.34 10.45 10.31
CA PHE A 16 -4.12 10.42 9.55
C PHE A 16 -3.67 11.88 9.45
N THR A 17 -2.68 12.26 10.26
CA THR A 17 -1.86 13.41 9.87
C THR A 17 -1.18 13.00 8.56
N PRO A 18 -1.41 13.70 7.43
CA PRO A 18 -0.69 13.39 6.21
C PRO A 18 0.80 13.64 6.46
N THR A 19 1.52 12.57 6.79
CA THR A 19 2.97 12.60 6.67
C THR A 19 3.26 12.70 5.18
N GLU A 20 4.02 13.71 4.79
CA GLU A 20 4.51 13.88 3.43
C GLU A 20 5.67 12.90 3.15
N ASP A 21 6.06 12.06 4.12
CA ASP A 21 7.12 11.06 4.00
C ASP A 21 6.56 9.68 3.58
N PRO A 22 6.91 9.20 2.38
CA PRO A 22 6.45 7.90 1.87
C PRO A 22 6.91 6.70 2.70
N VAL A 23 8.08 6.79 3.34
CA VAL A 23 8.69 5.70 4.12
C VAL A 23 7.99 5.55 5.46
N GLU A 24 7.63 6.66 6.09
CA GLU A 24 6.85 6.66 7.33
C GLU A 24 5.46 6.04 7.11
N LEU A 25 4.77 6.44 6.03
CA LEU A 25 3.49 5.84 5.66
C LEU A 25 3.63 4.35 5.34
N ALA A 26 4.67 3.94 4.61
CA ALA A 26 4.93 2.54 4.32
C ALA A 26 5.11 1.69 5.59
N LYS A 27 5.88 2.18 6.58
CA LYS A 27 6.07 1.51 7.87
C LYS A 27 4.76 1.41 8.66
N PHE A 28 3.97 2.49 8.68
CA PHE A 28 2.66 2.49 9.32
C PHE A 28 1.73 1.44 8.72
N LEU A 29 1.65 1.37 7.38
CA LEU A 29 0.86 0.36 6.66
C LEU A 29 1.37 -1.07 6.92
N PHE A 30 2.69 -1.27 6.97
CA PHE A 30 3.31 -2.59 7.14
C PHE A 30 3.15 -3.15 8.57
N ASN A 31 3.12 -2.28 9.56
CA ASN A 31 2.93 -2.64 10.97
C ASN A 31 1.46 -2.87 11.34
N GLY A 32 0.56 -2.74 10.37
CA GLY A 32 -0.85 -3.11 10.52
C GLY A 32 -1.63 -2.11 11.35
N GLY A 33 -1.50 -0.79 11.07
CA GLY A 33 -2.25 0.29 11.72
C GLY A 33 -3.66 -0.17 12.13
N GLU A 34 -3.88 -0.25 13.45
CA GLU A 34 -4.55 -1.35 14.18
C GLU A 34 -6.02 -1.68 13.84
N SER A 35 -6.60 -1.07 12.81
CA SER A 35 -7.98 -1.29 12.37
C SER A 35 -8.26 -0.80 10.95
N CYS A 36 -7.25 -0.33 10.23
CA CYS A 36 -7.46 0.29 8.93
C CYS A 36 -7.46 -0.79 7.86
N ALA A 37 -8.62 -1.41 7.68
CA ALA A 37 -9.12 -1.90 6.40
C ALA A 37 -9.27 -0.74 5.37
N THR A 38 -8.35 0.22 5.39
CA THR A 38 -8.11 1.09 4.26
C THR A 38 -7.18 0.28 3.38
N ASP A 39 -7.71 -0.14 2.24
CA ASP A 39 -7.03 -1.07 1.35
C ASP A 39 -5.64 -0.54 1.05
N VAL A 40 -4.60 -1.21 1.59
CA VAL A 40 -3.20 -0.95 1.25
C VAL A 40 -3.03 -0.93 -0.27
N ALA A 41 -3.82 -1.77 -0.96
CA ALA A 41 -3.99 -1.75 -2.40
C ALA A 41 -4.50 -0.39 -2.94
N ASP A 42 -5.51 0.24 -2.36
CA ASP A 42 -6.03 1.53 -2.83
C ASP A 42 -5.01 2.67 -2.63
N ILE A 43 -4.27 2.68 -1.51
CA ILE A 43 -3.25 3.71 -1.24
C ILE A 43 -2.05 3.53 -2.17
N ILE A 44 -1.49 2.32 -2.25
CA ILE A 44 -0.29 2.03 -3.04
C ILE A 44 -0.61 1.96 -4.55
N GLY A 45 -1.81 1.48 -4.89
CA GLY A 45 -2.29 1.30 -6.25
C GLY A 45 -2.83 2.58 -6.89
N ALA A 46 -2.89 3.69 -6.17
CA ALA A 46 -3.23 4.98 -6.75
C ALA A 46 -2.19 5.42 -7.79
N ASP A 47 -2.64 6.10 -8.84
CA ASP A 47 -1.78 6.56 -9.93
C ASP A 47 -1.09 7.89 -9.57
N SER A 48 -0.16 7.86 -8.62
CA SER A 48 0.61 9.02 -8.22
C SER A 48 2.05 8.68 -7.86
N ASP A 49 2.95 9.65 -8.00
CA ASP A 49 4.35 9.50 -7.60
C ASP A 49 4.50 9.16 -6.12
N PHE A 50 3.66 9.77 -5.28
CA PHE A 50 3.63 9.50 -3.84
C PHE A 50 3.21 8.05 -3.55
N ALA A 51 2.11 7.58 -4.12
CA ALA A 51 1.64 6.19 -3.96
C ALA A 51 2.69 5.18 -4.42
N ARG A 52 3.38 5.46 -5.53
CA ARG A 52 4.49 4.64 -6.01
C ARG A 52 5.69 4.65 -5.07
N ALA A 53 6.03 5.79 -4.49
CA ALA A 53 7.11 5.89 -3.50
C ALA A 53 6.77 5.12 -2.22
N VAL A 54 5.54 5.25 -1.72
CA VAL A 54 5.02 4.48 -0.58
C VAL A 54 5.06 2.99 -0.91
N GLY A 55 4.62 2.60 -2.10
CA GLY A 55 4.64 1.22 -2.57
C GLY A 55 6.02 0.60 -2.60
N LYS A 56 7.01 1.31 -3.14
CA LYS A 56 8.41 0.88 -3.13
C LYS A 56 8.94 0.70 -1.71
N ALA A 57 8.73 1.70 -0.85
CA ALA A 57 9.14 1.61 0.55
C ALA A 57 8.43 0.46 1.28
N TYR A 58 7.16 0.19 0.96
CA TYR A 58 6.36 -0.88 1.55
C TYR A 58 6.89 -2.27 1.17
N VAL A 59 7.17 -2.52 -0.12
CA VAL A 59 7.70 -3.82 -0.56
C VAL A 59 9.14 -4.04 -0.09
N ASP A 60 9.94 -2.98 0.06
CA ASP A 60 11.32 -3.07 0.58
C ASP A 60 11.35 -3.56 2.05
N LEU A 61 10.28 -3.38 2.84
CA LEU A 61 10.17 -3.86 4.23
C LEU A 61 10.02 -5.39 4.34
N TYR A 62 9.75 -6.10 3.25
CA TYR A 62 9.63 -7.55 3.25
C TYR A 62 11.01 -8.22 3.24
N GLU A 63 11.30 -9.00 4.29
CA GLU A 63 12.50 -9.84 4.37
C GLU A 63 12.30 -11.14 3.58
N ILE A 64 12.63 -11.11 2.27
CA ILE A 64 12.42 -12.22 1.32
C ILE A 64 13.69 -12.65 0.57
N THR A 65 14.86 -12.16 0.98
CA THR A 65 16.15 -12.54 0.39
C THR A 65 16.44 -14.02 0.63
N GLY A 66 16.84 -14.74 -0.41
CA GLY A 66 17.13 -16.18 -0.37
C GLY A 66 15.90 -17.09 -0.32
N LEU A 67 14.68 -16.53 -0.32
CA LEU A 67 13.45 -17.30 -0.38
C LEU A 67 13.10 -17.64 -1.83
N SER A 68 12.50 -18.80 -2.07
CA SER A 68 11.90 -19.08 -3.38
C SER A 68 10.74 -18.11 -3.67
N LEU A 69 10.37 -17.99 -4.95
CA LEU A 69 9.25 -17.14 -5.37
C LEU A 69 7.96 -17.48 -4.61
N LEU A 70 7.66 -18.78 -4.46
CA LEU A 70 6.45 -19.23 -3.77
C LEU A 70 6.48 -18.89 -2.28
N GLU A 71 7.64 -19.00 -1.63
CA GLU A 71 7.81 -18.60 -0.22
C GLU A 71 7.66 -17.10 -0.04
N SER A 72 8.33 -16.31 -0.90
CA SER A 72 8.22 -14.85 -0.93
C SER A 72 6.78 -14.40 -1.13
N LEU A 73 6.06 -15.06 -2.04
CA LEU A 73 4.65 -14.77 -2.32
C LEU A 73 3.75 -15.08 -1.11
N ARG A 74 4.01 -16.17 -0.38
CA ARG A 74 3.29 -16.49 0.86
C ARG A 74 3.53 -15.44 1.94
N VAL A 75 4.77 -14.96 2.11
CA VAL A 75 5.08 -13.88 3.05
C VAL A 75 4.34 -12.61 2.64
N PHE A 76 4.35 -12.28 1.35
CA PHE A 76 3.68 -11.12 0.79
C PHE A 76 2.18 -11.12 1.06
N LEU A 77 1.47 -12.18 0.64
CA LEU A 77 0.01 -12.32 0.74
C LEU A 77 -0.51 -12.49 2.17
N LYS A 78 0.34 -12.82 3.15
CA LYS A 78 -0.07 -12.85 4.57
C LYS A 78 -0.37 -11.47 5.14
N LYS A 79 0.37 -10.45 4.67
CA LYS A 79 0.23 -9.06 5.11
C LYS A 79 -0.63 -8.24 4.15
N PHE A 80 -0.62 -8.62 2.88
CA PHE A 80 -1.39 -7.95 1.85
C PHE A 80 -2.75 -8.61 1.67
N LEU A 81 -3.82 -7.89 2.00
CA LEU A 81 -5.16 -8.28 1.63
C LEU A 81 -5.40 -7.92 0.17
N LEU A 82 -5.88 -8.89 -0.62
CA LEU A 82 -6.32 -8.70 -2.02
C LEU A 82 -7.67 -7.96 -2.09
N SER A 83 -7.91 -7.01 -1.20
CA SER A 83 -9.01 -6.04 -1.32
C SER A 83 -8.58 -4.87 -2.22
N GLY A 84 -9.51 -4.01 -2.64
CA GLY A 84 -9.29 -3.00 -3.68
C GLY A 84 -9.62 -3.47 -5.13
N GLU A 85 -9.49 -2.54 -6.08
CA GLU A 85 -9.77 -2.78 -7.51
C GLU A 85 -8.68 -3.63 -8.19
N THR A 86 -9.03 -4.29 -9.30
CA THR A 86 -8.09 -5.13 -10.08
C THR A 86 -6.82 -4.35 -10.45
N GLN A 87 -6.96 -3.09 -10.87
CA GLN A 87 -5.83 -2.26 -11.28
C GLN A 87 -4.86 -1.96 -10.13
N ALA A 88 -5.39 -1.72 -8.93
CA ALA A 88 -4.59 -1.48 -7.75
C ALA A 88 -3.75 -2.71 -7.38
N LYS A 89 -4.35 -3.91 -7.47
CA LYS A 89 -3.66 -5.19 -7.22
C LYS A 89 -2.53 -5.43 -8.22
N ASP A 90 -2.78 -5.18 -9.50
CA ASP A 90 -1.78 -5.35 -10.55
C ASP A 90 -0.55 -4.47 -10.29
N ARG A 91 -0.73 -3.21 -9.92
CA ARG A 91 0.39 -2.30 -9.60
C ARG A 91 1.19 -2.77 -8.38
N VAL A 92 0.51 -3.23 -7.34
CA VAL A 92 1.17 -3.78 -6.15
C VAL A 92 1.95 -5.07 -6.48
N LEU A 93 1.39 -5.94 -7.33
CA LEU A 93 2.07 -7.16 -7.79
C LEU A 93 3.31 -6.85 -8.64
N GLN A 94 3.28 -5.80 -9.46
CA GLN A 94 4.47 -5.33 -10.17
C GLN A 94 5.57 -4.89 -9.19
N LEU A 95 5.23 -4.09 -8.17
CA LEU A 95 6.17 -3.67 -7.14
C LEU A 95 6.78 -4.87 -6.38
N PHE A 96 5.97 -5.87 -6.05
CA PHE A 96 6.46 -7.12 -5.46
C PHE A 96 7.44 -7.84 -6.40
N SER A 97 7.10 -7.95 -7.68
CA SER A 97 7.92 -8.65 -8.68
C SER A 97 9.29 -7.97 -8.86
N ASP A 98 9.31 -6.64 -8.94
CA ASP A 98 10.55 -5.86 -9.01
C ASP A 98 11.42 -6.05 -7.76
N ASN A 99 10.80 -6.03 -6.58
CA ASN A 99 11.49 -6.24 -5.31
C ASN A 99 12.04 -7.67 -5.19
N TYR A 100 11.29 -8.68 -5.63
CA TYR A 100 11.74 -10.07 -5.61
C TYR A 100 13.00 -10.25 -6.47
N HIS A 101 13.01 -9.75 -7.72
CA HIS A 101 14.19 -9.81 -8.59
C HIS A 101 15.39 -9.06 -8.00
N LYS A 102 15.16 -7.90 -7.37
CA LYS A 102 16.22 -7.11 -6.72
C LYS A 102 16.85 -7.85 -5.53
N LYS A 103 16.03 -8.53 -4.70
CA LYS A 103 16.50 -9.24 -3.50
C LYS A 103 17.00 -10.66 -3.77
N ASN A 104 16.67 -11.22 -4.94
CA ASN A 104 17.02 -12.58 -5.34
C ASN A 104 17.57 -12.59 -6.77
N PRO A 105 18.80 -12.08 -6.98
CA PRO A 105 19.46 -12.05 -8.29
C PRO A 105 19.86 -13.44 -8.80
#